data_AF-A0AAE4NVN9-F1
#
_entry.id   AF-A0AAE4NVN9-F1
#
_cell.length_a   1.000
_cell.length_b   1.000
_cell.length_c   1.000
_cell.angle_alpha   90.00
_cell.angle_beta   90.00
_cell.angle_gamma   90.00
#
_symmetry.space_group_name_H-M   'P 1'
#
loop_
_entity.id
_entity.type
_entity.pdbx_description
1 polymer ?
#
loop_
_entity_poly.entity_id
_entity_poly.type
_entity_poly.pdbx_seq_one_letter_code
_entity_poly.pdbx_strand_id
1 'polypeptide(L)'
;MRVLWEREIQAEKIVVSPRPVWKCRSCPMHGKRPSCPPYVPSWKEAREWVKSFKKAVLVKFSVDMENFEEEKRKVLLWLLKREAELFKEGKLYAMALFPGNCNLCDDCPFERGEPCRMPEKVRPSVDAVGIELSYLIDIDFSESVLYGMVMVE
;
A
#
# COMPACT_ATOMS: atom_id res chain seq x y z
N MET A 1 14.99 5.97 5.67
CA MET A 1 13.98 6.09 4.59
C MET A 1 13.89 7.56 4.22
N ARG A 2 13.84 7.88 2.92
CA ARG A 2 13.64 9.27 2.44
C ARG A 2 12.59 9.31 1.34
N VAL A 3 11.68 10.28 1.41
CA VAL A 3 10.76 10.58 0.30
C VAL A 3 11.57 11.17 -0.85
N LEU A 4 11.54 10.53 -2.01
CA LEU A 4 12.17 11.04 -3.23
C LEU A 4 11.24 12.01 -3.94
N TRP A 5 9.95 11.66 -4.04
CA TRP A 5 8.91 12.52 -4.59
C TRP A 5 7.51 12.05 -4.22
N GLU A 6 6.55 12.97 -4.32
CA GLU A 6 5.11 12.74 -4.35
C GLU A 6 4.59 13.19 -5.72
N ARG A 7 3.71 12.40 -6.35
CA ARG A 7 3.08 12.74 -7.63
C ARG A 7 1.58 12.52 -7.55
N GLU A 8 0.82 13.55 -7.89
CA GLU A 8 -0.62 13.39 -8.11
C GLU A 8 -0.83 12.62 -9.43
N ILE A 9 -1.71 11.62 -9.39
CA ILE A 9 -2.15 10.85 -10.54
C ILE A 9 -3.67 10.91 -10.63
N GLN A 10 -4.19 10.97 -11.86
CA GLN A 10 -5.62 10.82 -12.10
C GLN A 10 -5.99 9.36 -11.88
N ALA A 11 -7.03 9.10 -11.09
CA ALA A 11 -7.44 7.73 -10.73
C ALA A 11 -7.84 6.89 -11.95
N GLU A 12 -8.35 7.52 -13.02
CA GLU A 12 -8.64 6.87 -14.30
C GLU A 12 -7.42 6.20 -14.97
N LYS A 13 -6.20 6.64 -14.63
CA LYS A 13 -4.95 6.05 -15.14
C LYS A 13 -4.51 4.82 -14.34
N ILE A 14 -5.13 4.56 -13.19
CA ILE A 14 -4.78 3.44 -12.32
C ILE A 14 -5.38 2.16 -12.91
N VAL A 15 -4.51 1.28 -13.40
CA VAL A 15 -4.91 -0.03 -13.90
C VAL A 15 -5.04 -0.99 -12.71
N VAL A 16 -6.24 -1.55 -12.53
CA VAL A 16 -6.52 -2.60 -11.54
C VAL A 16 -6.80 -3.92 -12.24
N SER A 17 -6.05 -4.97 -11.92
CA SER A 17 -6.18 -6.28 -12.55
C SER A 17 -5.89 -7.43 -11.57
N PRO A 18 -6.18 -8.68 -11.96
CA PRO A 18 -5.83 -9.83 -11.13
C PRO A 18 -4.32 -10.08 -11.06
N ARG A 19 -3.47 -9.50 -11.94
CA ARG A 19 -2.05 -9.85 -12.06
C ARG A 19 -1.26 -9.64 -10.75
N PRO A 20 -1.36 -8.50 -10.05
CA PRO A 20 -0.63 -8.31 -8.80
C PRO A 20 -1.15 -9.23 -7.69
N VAL A 21 -2.46 -9.46 -7.62
CA VAL A 21 -3.07 -10.39 -6.64
C VAL A 21 -2.61 -11.84 -6.87
N TRP A 22 -2.49 -12.27 -8.13
CA TRP A 22 -1.89 -13.57 -8.45
C TRP A 22 -0.43 -13.64 -8.02
N LYS A 23 0.34 -12.56 -8.20
CA LYS A 23 1.71 -12.50 -7.70
C LYS A 23 1.76 -12.60 -6.17
N CYS A 24 0.82 -11.96 -5.45
CA CYS A 24 0.71 -12.10 -4.00
C CYS A 24 0.55 -13.55 -3.54
N ARG A 25 -0.07 -14.46 -4.32
CA ARG A 25 -0.19 -15.89 -3.95
C ARG A 25 1.16 -16.63 -3.88
N SER A 26 2.19 -16.09 -4.54
CA SER A 26 3.57 -16.59 -4.47
C SER A 26 4.40 -15.92 -3.37
N CYS A 27 3.85 -14.95 -2.65
CA CYS A 27 4.53 -14.24 -1.56
C CYS A 27 4.51 -15.09 -0.28
N PRO A 28 5.63 -15.22 0.46
CA PRO A 28 5.66 -15.96 1.73
C PRO A 28 4.76 -15.37 2.82
N MET A 29 4.28 -14.12 2.63
CA MET A 29 3.36 -13.42 3.54
C MET A 29 1.89 -13.51 3.12
N HIS A 30 1.57 -14.18 2.03
CA HIS A 30 0.18 -14.38 1.59
C HIS A 30 -0.66 -14.99 2.71
N GLY A 31 -1.80 -14.37 3.04
CA GLY A 31 -2.68 -14.82 4.12
C GLY A 31 -2.11 -14.72 5.54
N LYS A 32 -0.92 -14.13 5.75
CA LYS A 32 -0.29 -14.02 7.10
C LYS A 32 -0.51 -12.67 7.79
N ARG A 33 -1.04 -11.68 7.08
CA ARG A 33 -1.30 -10.34 7.61
C ARG A 33 -2.72 -9.92 7.23
N PRO A 34 -3.41 -9.09 8.04
CA PRO A 34 -4.71 -8.54 7.67
C PRO A 34 -4.65 -7.62 6.43
N SER A 35 -3.46 -7.15 6.06
CA SER A 35 -3.18 -6.35 4.85
C SER A 35 -2.98 -7.18 3.59
N CYS A 36 -3.04 -8.51 3.68
CA CYS A 36 -2.82 -9.41 2.56
C CYS A 36 -4.12 -10.10 2.10
N PRO A 37 -4.22 -10.48 0.82
CA PRO A 37 -5.32 -11.33 0.37
C PRO A 37 -5.31 -12.67 1.14
N PRO A 38 -6.49 -13.26 1.42
CA PRO A 38 -7.83 -12.84 1.00
C PRO A 38 -8.53 -11.85 1.97
N TYR A 39 -7.81 -11.27 2.94
CA TYR A 39 -8.41 -10.44 4.00
C TYR A 39 -8.59 -8.96 3.64
N VAL A 40 -8.24 -8.59 2.41
CA VAL A 40 -8.44 -7.26 1.83
C VAL A 40 -9.42 -7.35 0.66
N PRO A 41 -9.98 -6.23 0.17
CA PRO A 41 -10.87 -6.25 -0.98
C PRO A 41 -10.26 -7.00 -2.16
N SER A 42 -11.07 -7.79 -2.85
CA SER A 42 -10.67 -8.43 -4.09
C SER A 42 -10.31 -7.36 -5.14
N TRP A 43 -9.49 -7.71 -6.14
CA TRP A 43 -9.18 -6.77 -7.24
C TRP A 43 -10.43 -6.27 -7.99
N LYS A 44 -11.55 -7.01 -7.94
CA LYS A 44 -12.83 -6.57 -8.52
C LYS A 44 -13.47 -5.47 -7.69
N GLU A 45 -13.55 -5.65 -6.37
CA GLU A 45 -14.04 -4.63 -5.44
C GLU A 45 -13.11 -3.40 -5.45
N ALA A 46 -11.80 -3.63 -5.45
CA ALA A 46 -10.80 -2.57 -5.54
C ALA A 46 -10.90 -1.79 -6.86
N ARG A 47 -11.26 -2.43 -7.96
CA ARG A 47 -11.49 -1.73 -9.25
C ARG A 47 -12.66 -0.76 -9.16
N GLU A 48 -13.78 -1.17 -8.56
CA GLU A 48 -14.92 -0.27 -8.37
C GLU A 48 -14.62 0.81 -7.32
N TRP A 49 -13.89 0.45 -6.26
CA TRP A 49 -13.39 1.39 -5.26
C TRP A 49 -12.48 2.46 -5.88
N VAL A 50 -11.49 2.09 -6.71
CA VAL A 50 -10.61 3.06 -7.39
C VAL A 50 -11.40 4.02 -8.29
N LYS A 51 -12.46 3.56 -8.96
CA LYS A 51 -13.33 4.42 -9.78
C LYS A 51 -14.14 5.43 -8.99
N SER A 52 -14.36 5.22 -7.68
CA SER A 52 -15.03 6.23 -6.85
C SER A 52 -14.11 7.38 -6.46
N PHE A 53 -12.83 7.32 -6.84
CA PHE A 53 -11.84 8.38 -6.69
C PHE A 53 -11.60 9.06 -8.06
N LYS A 54 -11.34 10.36 -8.03
CA LYS A 54 -10.77 11.19 -9.08
C LYS A 54 -9.24 11.18 -9.08
N LYS A 55 -8.59 11.09 -7.92
CA LYS A 55 -7.14 11.29 -7.76
C LYS A 55 -6.52 10.36 -6.72
N ALA A 56 -5.23 10.11 -6.91
CA ALA A 56 -4.36 9.51 -5.91
C ALA A 56 -3.01 10.22 -5.87
N VAL A 57 -2.29 10.08 -4.76
CA VAL A 57 -0.90 10.53 -4.60
C VAL A 57 -0.01 9.29 -4.58
N LEU A 58 0.83 9.13 -5.61
CA LEU A 58 1.87 8.11 -5.66
C LEU A 58 3.14 8.66 -5.01
N VAL A 59 3.77 7.87 -4.15
CA VAL A 59 4.95 8.30 -3.39
C VAL A 59 6.08 7.30 -3.59
N LYS A 60 7.26 7.80 -3.96
CA LYS A 60 8.48 7.01 -4.08
C LYS A 60 9.39 7.27 -2.89
N PHE A 61 9.83 6.21 -2.24
CA PHE A 61 10.71 6.23 -1.09
C PHE A 61 12.04 5.57 -1.45
N SER A 62 13.17 6.16 -1.08
CA SER A 62 14.44 5.43 -0.99
C SER A 62 14.54 4.75 0.36
N VAL A 63 15.01 3.51 0.35
CA VAL A 63 15.16 2.68 1.54
C VAL A 63 16.56 2.10 1.61
N ASP A 64 17.05 1.95 2.83
CA ASP A 64 18.25 1.14 3.09
C ASP A 64 17.88 -0.35 3.11
N MET A 65 18.49 -1.12 2.22
CA MET A 65 18.23 -2.56 2.09
C MET A 65 18.87 -3.39 3.21
N GLU A 66 19.91 -2.89 3.88
CA GLU A 66 20.52 -3.58 5.03
C GLU A 66 19.54 -3.63 6.22
N ASN A 67 18.68 -2.60 6.34
CA ASN A 67 17.68 -2.46 7.38
C ASN A 67 16.24 -2.47 6.83
N PHE A 68 16.00 -3.28 5.79
CA PHE A 68 14.77 -3.23 4.99
C PHE A 68 13.47 -3.25 5.80
N GLU A 69 13.33 -4.11 6.80
CA GLU A 69 12.08 -4.21 7.58
C GLU A 69 11.81 -2.94 8.41
N GLU A 70 12.84 -2.35 9.00
CA GLU A 70 12.68 -1.08 9.73
C GLU A 70 12.36 0.07 8.78
N GLU A 71 13.04 0.11 7.64
CA GLU A 71 12.83 1.13 6.61
C GLU A 71 11.42 1.06 6.00
N LYS A 72 10.96 -0.15 5.69
CA LYS A 72 9.58 -0.42 5.28
C LYS A 72 8.59 0.03 6.35
N ARG A 73 8.84 -0.26 7.62
CA ARG A 73 7.98 0.19 8.73
C ARG A 73 7.89 1.71 8.79
N LYS A 74 9.00 2.42 8.59
CA LYS A 74 9.01 3.88 8.48
C LYS A 74 8.15 4.35 7.30
N VAL A 75 8.19 3.68 6.14
CA VAL A 75 7.31 3.99 4.99
C VAL A 75 5.84 3.84 5.36
N LEU A 76 5.44 2.73 6.00
CA LEU A 76 4.05 2.52 6.41
C LEU A 76 3.56 3.63 7.35
N LEU A 77 4.37 3.99 8.34
CA LEU A 77 4.05 5.04 9.31
C LEU A 77 3.98 6.42 8.64
N TRP A 78 4.85 6.70 7.68
CA TRP A 78 4.80 7.94 6.90
C TRP A 78 3.50 8.01 6.08
N LEU A 79 3.08 6.93 5.42
CA LEU A 79 1.85 6.88 4.64
C LEU A 79 0.61 7.11 5.51
N LEU A 80 0.56 6.51 6.70
CA LEU A 80 -0.52 6.74 7.67
C LEU A 80 -0.55 8.20 8.14
N LYS A 81 0.62 8.80 8.37
CA LYS A 81 0.72 10.22 8.72
C LYS A 81 0.20 11.09 7.59
N ARG A 82 0.60 10.81 6.34
CA ARG A 82 0.16 11.56 5.15
C ARG A 82 -1.35 11.44 4.92
N GLU A 83 -1.91 10.24 5.09
CA GLU A 83 -3.37 10.02 5.09
C GLU A 83 -4.08 10.91 6.11
N ALA A 84 -3.58 10.95 7.36
CA ALA A 84 -4.15 11.78 8.41
C ALA A 84 -4.01 13.29 8.16
N GLU A 85 -2.94 13.73 7.49
CA GLU A 85 -2.78 15.12 7.05
C GLU A 85 -3.81 15.49 5.97
N LEU A 86 -3.95 14.64 4.94
CA LEU A 86 -4.93 14.83 3.87
C LEU A 86 -6.37 14.84 4.41
N PHE A 87 -6.68 14.01 5.40
CA PHE A 87 -7.97 14.04 6.09
C PHE A 87 -8.23 15.42 6.73
N LYS A 88 -7.23 16.02 7.41
CA LYS A 88 -7.34 17.36 8.00
C LYS A 88 -7.49 18.47 6.96
N GLU A 89 -7.03 18.24 5.74
CA GLU A 89 -7.22 19.13 4.58
C GLU A 89 -8.60 18.95 3.91
N GLY A 90 -9.48 18.13 4.47
CA GLY A 90 -10.84 17.89 3.97
C GLY A 90 -10.98 16.72 3.00
N LYS A 91 -9.92 15.91 2.79
CA LYS A 91 -9.99 14.66 2.02
C LYS A 91 -10.51 13.53 2.91
N LEU A 92 -11.81 13.57 3.19
CA LEU A 92 -12.46 12.72 4.21
C LEU A 92 -12.30 11.20 3.97
N TYR A 93 -12.16 10.80 2.71
CA TYR A 93 -12.03 9.40 2.30
C TYR A 93 -10.61 9.05 1.88
N ALA A 94 -9.62 9.87 2.26
CA ALA A 94 -8.24 9.58 1.96
C ALA A 94 -7.82 8.23 2.56
N MET A 95 -7.17 7.37 1.77
CA MET A 95 -6.78 6.04 2.20
C MET A 95 -5.43 5.63 1.61
N ALA A 96 -4.48 5.36 2.48
CA ALA A 96 -3.16 4.88 2.12
C ALA A 96 -3.19 3.40 1.69
N LEU A 97 -2.27 3.06 0.80
CA LEU A 97 -1.94 1.72 0.34
C LEU A 97 -0.44 1.50 0.51
N PHE A 98 -0.10 0.38 1.15
CA PHE A 98 1.24 0.08 1.60
C PHE A 98 2.11 -0.58 0.50
N PRO A 99 3.44 -0.38 0.52
CA PRO A 99 4.37 -1.22 -0.24
C PRO A 99 4.53 -2.59 0.44
N GLY A 100 3.85 -3.60 -0.09
CA GLY A 100 3.85 -4.96 0.47
C GLY A 100 3.07 -5.10 1.79
N ASN A 101 3.29 -6.20 2.50
CA ASN A 101 2.54 -6.53 3.71
C ASN A 101 2.88 -5.61 4.90
N CYS A 102 1.92 -5.42 5.81
CA CYS A 102 2.13 -4.74 7.08
C CYS A 102 3.22 -5.42 7.93
N ASN A 103 4.10 -4.62 8.53
CA ASN A 103 5.12 -5.04 9.50
C ASN A 103 5.19 -4.09 10.73
N LEU A 104 4.07 -3.44 11.07
CA LEU A 104 4.00 -2.48 12.19
C LEU A 104 4.25 -3.09 13.58
N CYS A 105 4.10 -4.40 13.72
CA CYS A 105 4.46 -5.15 14.92
C CYS A 105 5.53 -6.17 14.55
N ASP A 106 6.41 -6.49 15.51
CA ASP A 106 7.45 -7.50 15.33
C ASP A 106 6.86 -8.91 15.38
N ASP A 107 5.95 -9.16 16.33
CA ASP A 107 5.14 -10.40 16.41
C ASP A 107 3.67 -10.09 16.10
N CYS A 108 3.16 -10.63 14.99
CA CYS A 108 1.80 -10.39 14.55
C CYS A 108 0.85 -11.48 15.04
N PRO A 109 -0.10 -11.16 15.96
CA PRO A 109 -1.02 -12.15 16.52
C PRO A 109 -1.94 -12.79 15.46
N PHE A 110 -2.18 -12.08 14.34
CA PHE A 110 -2.99 -12.57 13.23
C PHE A 110 -2.44 -13.87 12.61
N GLU A 111 -1.14 -14.13 12.67
CA GLU A 111 -0.57 -15.41 12.20
C GLU A 111 -1.02 -16.61 13.05
N ARG A 112 -1.41 -16.38 14.30
CA ARG A 112 -1.93 -17.40 15.22
C ARG A 112 -3.46 -17.45 15.24
N GLY A 113 -4.13 -16.71 14.36
CA GLY A 113 -5.59 -16.60 14.31
C GLY A 113 -6.18 -15.63 15.36
N GLU A 114 -5.35 -14.85 16.03
CA GLU A 114 -5.80 -13.83 16.99
C GLU A 114 -6.11 -12.50 16.28
N PRO A 115 -6.99 -11.64 16.84
CA PRO A 115 -7.29 -10.32 16.26
C PRO A 115 -6.05 -9.42 16.13
N CYS A 116 -6.07 -8.52 15.14
CA CYS A 116 -5.04 -7.48 15.01
C CYS A 116 -5.05 -6.54 16.24
N ARG A 117 -3.88 -6.18 16.76
CA ARG A 117 -3.73 -5.21 17.88
C ARG A 117 -3.91 -3.75 17.45
N MET A 118 -3.78 -3.45 16.15
CA MET A 118 -3.83 -2.09 15.61
C MET A 118 -4.68 -2.05 14.32
N PRO A 119 -5.94 -2.52 14.35
CA PRO A 119 -6.78 -2.61 13.16
C PRO A 119 -6.94 -1.26 12.44
N GLU A 120 -6.94 -0.15 13.18
CA GLU A 120 -7.04 1.22 12.67
C GLU A 120 -5.85 1.66 11.80
N LYS A 121 -4.68 1.02 11.98
CA LYS A 121 -3.43 1.33 11.26
C LYS A 121 -3.16 0.42 10.08
N VAL A 122 -3.87 -0.70 9.95
CA VAL A 122 -3.62 -1.62 8.84
C VAL A 122 -4.23 -1.06 7.57
N ARG A 123 -3.44 -1.05 6.48
CA ARG A 123 -3.91 -0.79 5.13
C ARG A 123 -3.55 -1.95 4.21
N PRO A 124 -4.35 -2.24 3.18
CA PRO A 124 -3.94 -3.14 2.12
C PRO A 124 -2.65 -2.67 1.44
N SER A 125 -1.91 -3.59 0.83
CA SER A 125 -0.84 -3.20 -0.07
C SER A 125 -1.38 -2.78 -1.44
N VAL A 126 -0.58 -2.03 -2.20
CA VAL A 126 -0.89 -1.67 -3.60
C VAL A 126 -1.17 -2.92 -4.44
N ASP A 127 -0.30 -3.93 -4.34
CA ASP A 127 -0.45 -5.21 -5.06
C ASP A 127 -1.63 -6.05 -4.57
N ALA A 128 -1.92 -6.00 -3.27
CA ALA A 128 -2.95 -6.82 -2.63
C ALA A 128 -4.35 -6.47 -3.16
N VAL A 129 -4.56 -5.21 -3.55
CA VAL A 129 -5.81 -4.74 -4.18
C VAL A 129 -5.76 -4.76 -5.71
N GLY A 130 -4.64 -5.19 -6.30
CA GLY A 130 -4.52 -5.43 -7.74
C GLY A 130 -4.10 -4.22 -8.58
N ILE A 131 -3.56 -3.16 -7.99
CA ILE A 131 -3.06 -2.00 -8.74
C ILE A 131 -1.73 -2.34 -9.42
N GLU A 132 -1.62 -2.07 -10.72
CA GLU A 132 -0.41 -2.30 -11.52
C GLU A 132 0.45 -1.03 -11.60
N LEU A 133 1.50 -0.96 -10.76
CA LEU A 133 2.42 0.18 -10.73
C LEU A 133 3.14 0.44 -12.06
N SER A 134 3.40 -0.60 -12.86
CA SER A 134 4.10 -0.48 -14.14
C SER A 134 3.35 0.32 -15.20
N TYR A 135 2.04 0.58 -15.02
CA TYR A 135 1.27 1.46 -15.90
C TYR A 135 1.38 2.94 -15.50
N LEU A 136 1.91 3.23 -14.31
CA LEU A 136 2.00 4.58 -13.74
C LEU A 136 3.44 5.12 -13.78
N ILE A 137 4.43 4.22 -13.74
CA ILE A 137 5.85 4.54 -13.66
C ILE A 137 6.70 3.49 -14.37
N ASP A 138 7.87 3.92 -14.85
CA ASP A 138 8.95 3.01 -15.21
C ASP A 138 9.68 2.57 -13.93
N ILE A 139 9.66 1.26 -13.67
CA ILE A 139 10.28 0.68 -12.47
C ILE A 139 11.72 0.28 -12.81
N ASP A 140 12.69 0.94 -12.18
CA ASP A 140 14.10 0.56 -12.22
C ASP A 140 14.42 -0.39 -11.07
N PHE A 141 14.64 -1.67 -11.40
CA PHE A 141 14.94 -2.71 -10.42
C PHE A 141 16.35 -2.61 -9.81
N SER A 142 17.20 -1.71 -10.30
CA SER A 142 18.50 -1.42 -9.69
C SER A 142 18.41 -0.46 -8.49
N GLU A 143 17.28 0.25 -8.36
CA GLU A 143 17.06 1.19 -7.27
C GLU A 143 16.52 0.48 -6.02
N SER A 144 17.04 0.88 -4.85
CA SER A 144 16.51 0.45 -3.54
C SER A 144 15.34 1.35 -3.12
N VAL A 145 14.17 1.11 -3.71
CA VAL A 145 13.00 1.99 -3.56
C VAL A 145 11.72 1.22 -3.25
N LEU A 146 10.81 1.88 -2.55
CA LEU A 146 9.44 1.43 -2.31
C LEU A 146 8.44 2.45 -2.85
N TYR A 147 7.27 1.97 -3.25
CA TYR A 147 6.17 2.79 -3.74
C TYR A 147 4.94 2.61 -2.87
N GLY A 148 4.45 3.71 -2.31
CA GLY A 148 3.18 3.78 -1.60
C GLY A 148 2.20 4.66 -2.36
N MET A 149 0.92 4.56 -2.03
CA MET A 149 -0.12 5.38 -2.66
C MET A 149 -1.11 5.87 -1.60
N VAL A 150 -1.70 7.04 -1.80
CA VAL A 150 -2.85 7.51 -1.01
C VAL A 150 -3.96 7.89 -1.98
N MET A 151 -5.09 7.18 -1.94
CA MET A 151 -6.32 7.60 -2.63
C MET A 151 -6.87 8.83 -1.92
N VAL A 152 -7.37 9.87 -2.59
CA VAL A 152 -7.70 11.16 -1.92
C VAL A 152 -9.06 11.75 -2.26
N GLU A 153 -9.41 11.85 -3.53
CA GLU A 153 -10.67 12.41 -4.07
C GLU A 153 -11.19 11.49 -5.12
#